data_AF-A0A966R3Z2-F1
#
_entry.id   AF-A0A966R3Z2-F1
#
_cell.length_a   1.000
_cell.length_b   1.000
_cell.length_c   1.000
_cell.angle_alpha   90.00
_cell.angle_beta   90.00
_cell.angle_gamma   90.00
#
_symmetry.space_group_name_H-M   'P 1'
#
loop_
_entity.id
_entity.type
_entity.pdbx_description
1 polymer ?
#
loop_
_entity_poly.entity_id
_entity_poly.type
_entity_poly.pdbx_seq_one_letter_code
_entity_poly.pdbx_strand_id
1 'polypeptide(L)'
;LMENPSMQSQKELYDFLEHEHLPITEDGHFLAYKAVRSDYKDKYRGVFDNSVGQVVTMQRAKVDDNRARGCSDGLHAGALNYVAGYGSLENGDKIVIVKINPKDVVSVPSDCNYEKLRTCRYEVVGEYQGELLKPLYSSNFDDYEDEDDYDHEYSWAWNDSEEYEDDEEDIDEDEDDEDDWQNQY
;
A
#
# COMPACT_ATOMS: atom_id res chain seq x y z
N LEU A 1 10.99 7.34 -19.48
CA LEU A 1 11.34 6.20 -18.58
C LEU A 1 12.79 6.27 -18.08
N MET A 2 13.79 6.14 -18.96
CA MET A 2 15.22 6.02 -18.60
C MET A 2 15.82 7.15 -17.72
N GLU A 3 15.20 8.33 -17.65
CA GLU A 3 15.61 9.42 -16.73
C GLU A 3 15.33 9.12 -15.24
N ASN A 4 14.58 8.07 -14.92
CA ASN A 4 14.29 7.71 -13.53
C ASN A 4 15.57 7.22 -12.84
N PRO A 5 15.99 7.81 -11.70
CA PRO A 5 17.25 7.46 -11.05
C PRO A 5 17.28 6.04 -10.44
N SER A 6 16.14 5.35 -10.35
CA SER A 6 16.05 3.98 -9.86
C SER A 6 15.75 3.01 -11.00
N MET A 7 16.68 2.08 -11.26
CA MET A 7 16.49 0.98 -12.21
C MET A 7 15.36 0.03 -11.81
N GLN A 8 14.99 -0.02 -10.53
CA GLN A 8 13.83 -0.77 -10.05
C GLN A 8 12.54 -0.05 -10.44
N SER A 9 12.43 1.26 -10.16
CA SER A 9 11.27 2.07 -10.54
C SER A 9 11.06 2.12 -12.06
N GLN A 10 12.12 1.98 -12.87
CA GLN A 10 12.01 1.85 -14.33
C GLN A 10 11.31 0.56 -14.76
N LYS A 11 11.56 -0.57 -14.08
CA LYS A 11 10.90 -1.85 -14.36
C LYS A 11 9.47 -1.87 -13.85
N GLU A 12 9.27 -1.48 -12.59
CA GLU A 12 7.95 -1.43 -11.96
C GLU A 12 6.97 -0.53 -12.71
N LEU A 13 7.43 0.61 -13.25
CA LEU A 13 6.62 1.48 -14.09
C LEU A 13 6.39 0.91 -15.51
N TYR A 14 7.23 0.00 -15.99
CA TYR A 14 6.97 -0.72 -17.23
C TYR A 14 5.80 -1.69 -17.04
N ASP A 15 5.80 -2.48 -15.95
CA ASP A 15 4.70 -3.37 -15.58
C ASP A 15 3.35 -2.61 -15.51
N PHE A 16 3.35 -1.44 -14.86
CA PHE A 16 2.20 -0.53 -14.76
C PHE A 16 1.68 -0.03 -16.11
N LEU A 17 2.57 0.29 -17.06
CA LEU A 17 2.22 0.84 -18.37
C LEU A 17 1.89 -0.23 -19.43
N GLU A 18 2.26 -1.49 -19.22
CA GLU A 18 1.74 -2.62 -20.02
C GLU A 18 0.36 -3.05 -19.54
N HIS A 19 0.12 -3.10 -18.22
CA HIS A 19 -1.18 -3.46 -17.65
C HIS A 19 -2.24 -2.38 -17.92
N GLU A 20 -1.92 -1.12 -17.65
CA GLU A 20 -2.84 0.01 -17.81
C GLU A 20 -2.53 0.80 -19.08
N HIS A 21 -3.44 0.75 -20.06
CA HIS A 21 -3.35 1.50 -21.33
C HIS A 21 -3.59 3.01 -21.14
N LEU A 22 -2.77 3.65 -20.31
CA LEU A 22 -2.90 5.05 -19.94
C LEU A 22 -2.44 6.01 -21.06
N PRO A 23 -3.10 7.17 -21.23
CA PRO A 23 -2.68 8.15 -22.22
C PRO A 23 -1.26 8.69 -21.96
N ILE A 24 -0.37 8.49 -22.92
CA ILE A 24 0.97 9.11 -22.95
C ILE A 24 0.87 10.47 -23.65
N THR A 25 1.52 11.49 -23.09
CA THR A 25 1.57 12.85 -23.64
C THR A 25 2.77 13.04 -24.57
N GLU A 26 2.70 14.05 -25.45
CA GLU A 26 3.76 14.36 -26.43
C GLU A 26 5.14 14.60 -25.79
N ASP A 27 5.18 15.12 -24.55
CA ASP A 27 6.39 15.34 -23.76
C ASP A 27 6.77 14.15 -22.86
N GLY A 28 6.33 12.93 -23.20
CA GLY A 28 6.76 11.67 -22.58
C GLY A 28 6.33 11.48 -21.12
N HIS A 29 5.33 12.22 -20.66
CA HIS A 29 4.63 11.97 -19.40
C HIS A 29 3.43 11.05 -19.67
N PHE A 30 2.79 10.54 -18.62
CA PHE A 30 1.54 9.80 -18.73
C PHE A 30 0.47 10.42 -17.83
N LEU A 31 -0.79 10.20 -18.18
CA LEU A 31 -1.95 10.60 -17.38
C LEU A 31 -2.39 9.46 -16.47
N ALA A 32 -2.63 9.76 -15.20
CA ALA A 32 -3.24 8.87 -14.22
C ALA A 32 -4.34 9.61 -13.45
N TYR A 33 -5.05 8.92 -12.57
CA TYR A 33 -6.20 9.43 -11.83
C TYR A 33 -5.92 9.47 -10.33
N LYS A 34 -6.66 10.32 -9.62
CA LYS A 34 -6.60 10.42 -8.16
C LYS A 34 -7.94 10.87 -7.58
N ALA A 35 -8.47 10.17 -6.58
CA ALA A 35 -9.60 10.66 -5.81
C ALA A 35 -9.13 11.61 -4.69
N VAL A 36 -9.84 12.71 -4.55
CA VAL A 36 -9.59 13.81 -3.61
C VAL A 36 -10.91 14.25 -2.99
N ARG A 37 -10.85 14.94 -1.86
CA ARG A 37 -12.02 15.45 -1.14
C ARG A 37 -12.71 16.57 -1.94
N SER A 38 -13.91 16.96 -1.50
CA SER A 38 -14.68 18.08 -2.09
C SER A 38 -13.93 19.41 -2.12
N ASP A 39 -12.98 19.63 -1.19
CA ASP A 39 -12.07 20.78 -1.10
C ASP A 39 -10.75 20.60 -1.87
N TYR A 40 -10.69 19.60 -2.76
CA TYR A 40 -9.49 19.15 -3.51
C TYR A 40 -8.33 18.67 -2.63
N LYS A 41 -8.49 18.50 -1.30
CA LYS A 41 -7.42 17.92 -0.47
C LYS A 41 -7.28 16.43 -0.66
N ASP A 42 -6.07 15.91 -0.45
CA ASP A 42 -5.82 14.47 -0.60
C ASP A 42 -6.70 13.66 0.37
N LYS A 43 -7.27 12.55 -0.13
CA LYS A 43 -8.34 11.77 0.55
C LYS A 43 -8.00 11.44 2.00
N TYR A 44 -6.77 11.01 2.27
CA TYR A 44 -6.37 10.44 3.56
C TYR A 44 -5.79 11.47 4.54
N ARG A 45 -4.76 12.23 4.15
CA ARG A 45 -4.05 13.16 5.05
C ARG A 45 -4.69 14.55 5.08
N GLY A 46 -5.35 14.97 4.01
CA GLY A 46 -5.95 16.29 3.89
C GLY A 46 -4.92 17.44 3.77
N VAL A 47 -3.67 17.14 3.43
CA VAL A 47 -2.55 18.10 3.45
C VAL A 47 -2.36 18.73 2.08
N PHE A 48 -2.20 17.90 1.05
CA PHE A 48 -1.85 18.36 -0.30
C PHE A 48 -3.09 18.91 -1.00
N ASP A 49 -2.98 20.10 -1.58
CA ASP A 49 -3.98 20.69 -2.49
C ASP A 49 -3.81 20.07 -3.88
N ASN A 50 -4.91 19.59 -4.47
CA ASN A 50 -4.97 18.98 -5.80
C ASN A 50 -5.95 19.73 -6.71
N SER A 51 -6.14 21.04 -6.48
CA SER A 51 -6.86 21.92 -7.39
C SER A 51 -6.20 21.89 -8.78
N VAL A 52 -6.98 22.06 -9.85
CA VAL A 52 -6.46 22.03 -11.23
C VAL A 52 -5.41 23.13 -11.42
N GLY A 53 -4.27 22.77 -12.02
CA GLY A 53 -3.08 23.62 -12.15
C GLY A 53 -2.05 23.50 -11.03
N GLN A 54 -2.33 22.74 -9.96
CA GLN A 54 -1.34 22.52 -8.88
C GLN A 54 -0.27 21.50 -9.26
N VAL A 55 0.99 21.81 -8.92
CA VAL A 55 2.13 20.89 -9.02
C VAL A 55 2.45 20.36 -7.62
N VAL A 56 1.96 19.17 -7.31
CA VAL A 56 2.13 18.55 -5.99
C VAL A 56 3.48 17.85 -5.93
N THR A 57 4.24 18.09 -4.86
CA THR A 57 5.58 17.54 -4.68
C THR A 57 5.86 17.12 -3.24
N MET A 58 6.74 16.14 -3.07
CA MET A 58 7.40 15.81 -1.81
C MET A 58 8.83 15.34 -2.06
N GLN A 59 9.67 15.29 -1.01
CA GLN A 59 11.02 14.77 -1.14
C GLN A 59 10.99 13.30 -1.59
N ARG A 60 11.75 12.93 -2.63
CA ARG A 60 11.79 11.53 -3.13
C ARG A 60 12.20 10.54 -2.04
N ALA A 61 13.16 10.90 -1.19
CA ALA A 61 13.60 10.11 -0.03
C ALA A 61 12.59 10.06 1.14
N LYS A 62 11.35 10.54 0.93
CA LYS A 62 10.20 10.37 1.82
C LYS A 62 9.06 9.59 1.15
N VAL A 63 9.28 9.05 -0.05
CA VAL A 63 8.37 8.12 -0.74
C VAL A 63 8.93 6.71 -0.58
N ASP A 64 8.06 5.76 -0.28
CA ASP A 64 8.43 4.35 -0.13
C ASP A 64 8.73 3.69 -1.49
N ASP A 65 9.93 3.11 -1.60
CA ASP A 65 10.39 2.33 -2.75
C ASP A 65 10.10 0.82 -2.59
N ASN A 66 9.70 0.35 -1.41
CA ASN A 66 9.36 -1.06 -1.20
C ASN A 66 7.98 -1.40 -1.82
N ARG A 67 8.00 -2.01 -3.01
CA ARG A 67 6.79 -2.45 -3.73
C ARG A 67 5.92 -3.50 -3.02
N ALA A 68 6.46 -4.21 -2.02
CA ALA A 68 5.70 -5.18 -1.22
C ALA A 68 4.81 -4.53 -0.15
N ARG A 69 4.79 -3.19 -0.03
CA ARG A 69 3.89 -2.44 0.85
C ARG A 69 2.85 -1.66 0.04
N GLY A 70 1.59 -2.08 0.03
CA GLY A 70 0.52 -1.38 -0.69
C GLY A 70 0.16 -0.01 -0.16
N CYS A 71 0.11 0.18 1.16
CA CYS A 71 -0.22 1.46 1.77
C CYS A 71 0.97 1.95 2.60
N SER A 72 1.62 3.03 2.14
CA SER A 72 2.84 3.58 2.73
C SER A 72 3.03 5.04 2.30
N ASP A 73 4.08 5.73 2.74
CA ASP A 73 4.30 7.14 2.38
C ASP A 73 4.56 7.33 0.87
N GLY A 74 3.88 8.30 0.26
CA GLY A 74 4.03 8.67 -1.14
C GLY A 74 2.85 9.47 -1.70
N LEU A 75 3.06 10.17 -2.83
CA LEU A 75 1.96 10.74 -3.58
C LEU A 75 1.35 9.64 -4.46
N HIS A 76 0.19 9.12 -4.04
CA HIS A 76 -0.53 8.08 -4.77
C HIS A 76 -1.34 8.63 -5.95
N ALA A 77 -1.32 7.88 -7.05
CA ALA A 77 -2.17 7.99 -8.24
C ALA A 77 -2.32 6.58 -8.88
N GLY A 78 -3.26 6.39 -9.80
CA GLY A 78 -3.47 5.08 -10.43
C GLY A 78 -4.43 5.08 -11.62
N ALA A 79 -4.85 3.89 -12.03
CA ALA A 79 -5.90 3.64 -13.00
C ALA A 79 -7.26 4.21 -12.55
N LEU A 80 -8.17 4.43 -13.52
CA LEU A 80 -9.51 4.94 -13.20
C LEU A 80 -10.32 3.94 -12.37
N ASN A 81 -10.20 2.63 -12.64
CA ASN A 81 -10.89 1.57 -11.91
C ASN A 81 -10.50 1.55 -10.43
N TYR A 82 -9.20 1.48 -10.13
CA TYR A 82 -8.66 1.57 -8.78
C TYR A 82 -9.15 2.82 -8.03
N VAL A 83 -9.14 3.97 -8.71
CA VAL A 83 -9.56 5.25 -8.15
C VAL A 83 -11.08 5.32 -7.91
N ALA A 84 -11.89 4.68 -8.76
CA ALA A 84 -13.32 4.50 -8.54
C ALA A 84 -13.64 3.52 -7.39
N GLY A 85 -12.71 2.61 -7.06
CA GLY A 85 -12.85 1.67 -5.95
C GLY A 85 -12.73 2.28 -4.55
N TYR A 86 -11.99 3.39 -4.38
CA TYR A 86 -11.85 4.08 -3.08
C TYR A 86 -12.36 5.54 -3.06
N GLY A 87 -12.61 6.14 -4.22
CA GLY A 87 -13.26 7.45 -4.34
C GLY A 87 -14.79 7.31 -4.35
N SER A 88 -15.49 8.20 -3.64
CA SER A 88 -16.95 8.17 -3.53
C SER A 88 -17.57 9.51 -3.91
N LEU A 89 -18.02 9.60 -5.17
CA LEU A 89 -18.72 10.79 -5.70
C LEU A 89 -20.00 11.10 -4.92
N GLU A 90 -20.69 10.07 -4.40
CA GLU A 90 -21.88 10.21 -3.56
C GLU A 90 -21.59 10.94 -2.24
N ASN A 91 -20.39 10.75 -1.69
CA ASN A 91 -19.90 11.49 -0.51
C ASN A 91 -19.20 12.81 -0.88
N GLY A 92 -19.30 13.25 -2.14
CA GLY A 92 -18.72 14.51 -2.61
C GLY A 92 -17.22 14.49 -2.87
N ASP A 93 -16.58 13.31 -2.96
CA ASP A 93 -15.22 13.26 -3.52
C ASP A 93 -15.21 13.73 -4.98
N LYS A 94 -14.04 14.20 -5.42
CA LYS A 94 -13.73 14.52 -6.81
C LYS A 94 -12.66 13.57 -7.32
N ILE A 95 -12.64 13.31 -8.62
CA ILE A 95 -11.52 12.62 -9.27
C ILE A 95 -10.80 13.63 -10.16
N VAL A 96 -9.48 13.73 -9.99
CA VAL A 96 -8.63 14.61 -10.79
C VAL A 96 -7.68 13.80 -11.66
N ILE A 97 -7.38 14.35 -12.84
CA ILE A 97 -6.43 13.82 -13.81
C ILE A 97 -5.07 14.43 -13.48
N VAL A 98 -4.08 13.57 -13.25
CA VAL A 98 -2.71 13.96 -12.92
C VAL A 98 -1.74 13.55 -14.02
N LYS A 99 -0.90 14.48 -14.45
CA LYS A 99 0.21 14.25 -15.38
C LYS A 99 1.47 13.92 -14.58
N ILE A 100 2.06 12.76 -14.84
CA ILE A 100 3.18 12.22 -14.07
C ILE A 100 4.39 12.01 -14.99
N ASN A 101 5.56 12.51 -14.58
CA ASN A 101 6.79 12.21 -15.30
C ASN A 101 7.30 10.81 -14.88
N PRO A 102 7.65 9.92 -15.82
CA PRO A 102 8.25 8.62 -15.51
C PRO A 102 9.48 8.65 -14.61
N LYS A 103 10.21 9.79 -14.50
CA LYS A 103 11.32 9.93 -13.55
C LYS A 103 10.91 10.20 -12.11
N ASP A 104 9.73 10.81 -11.91
CA ASP A 104 9.22 11.20 -10.59
C ASP A 104 8.60 10.00 -9.84
N VAL A 105 8.22 8.94 -10.57
CA VAL A 105 7.73 7.66 -10.02
C VAL A 105 8.82 6.96 -9.19
N VAL A 106 8.43 6.38 -8.06
CA VAL A 106 9.31 5.74 -7.07
C VAL A 106 9.03 4.24 -6.95
N SER A 107 7.77 3.81 -6.95
CA SER A 107 7.43 2.38 -6.96
C SER A 107 5.99 2.10 -7.40
N VAL A 108 5.73 0.86 -7.82
CA VAL A 108 4.41 0.31 -8.21
C VAL A 108 4.11 -0.90 -7.31
N PRO A 109 3.23 -0.75 -6.31
CA PRO A 109 2.88 -1.83 -5.40
C PRO A 109 2.35 -3.08 -6.11
N SER A 110 2.85 -4.24 -5.72
CA SER A 110 2.45 -5.54 -6.30
C SER A 110 1.08 -6.03 -5.86
N ASP A 111 0.60 -5.58 -4.70
CA ASP A 111 -0.60 -6.06 -4.02
C ASP A 111 -1.91 -5.39 -4.49
N CYS A 112 -1.83 -4.54 -5.51
CA CYS A 112 -2.96 -3.77 -6.05
C CYS A 112 -3.07 -3.95 -7.57
N ASN A 113 -2.83 -5.17 -8.07
CA ASN A 113 -2.93 -5.56 -9.50
C ASN A 113 -2.24 -4.58 -10.47
N TYR A 114 -1.13 -3.96 -10.06
CA TYR A 114 -0.43 -2.92 -10.83
C TYR A 114 -1.30 -1.69 -11.19
N GLU A 115 -2.47 -1.50 -10.59
CA GLU A 115 -3.38 -0.40 -10.89
C GLU A 115 -2.98 0.94 -10.22
N LYS A 116 -1.95 0.97 -9.38
CA LYS A 116 -1.53 2.19 -8.65
C LYS A 116 -0.01 2.35 -8.55
N LEU A 117 0.43 3.58 -8.33
CA LEU A 117 1.84 3.91 -8.11
C LEU A 117 2.05 4.92 -6.98
N ARG A 118 3.32 5.04 -6.57
CA ARG A 118 3.83 6.10 -5.69
C ARG A 118 4.82 6.97 -6.48
N THR A 119 4.58 8.28 -6.51
CA THR A 119 5.48 9.28 -7.10
C THR A 119 5.91 10.31 -6.06
N CYS A 120 7.03 11.00 -6.31
CA CYS A 120 7.43 12.19 -5.56
C CYS A 120 6.88 13.50 -6.14
N ARG A 121 6.29 13.49 -7.35
CA ARG A 121 5.74 14.66 -8.02
C ARG A 121 4.66 14.32 -9.08
N TYR A 122 3.65 15.17 -9.20
CA TYR A 122 2.75 15.26 -10.36
C TYR A 122 2.20 16.67 -10.56
N GLU A 123 1.54 16.90 -11.70
CA GLU A 123 0.79 18.11 -12.03
C GLU A 123 -0.69 17.75 -12.21
N VAL A 124 -1.62 18.49 -11.60
CA VAL A 124 -3.07 18.28 -11.78
C VAL A 124 -3.52 19.02 -13.04
N VAL A 125 -3.89 18.29 -14.09
CA VAL A 125 -4.21 18.87 -15.41
C VAL A 125 -5.71 19.01 -15.68
N GLY A 126 -6.57 18.41 -14.87
CA GLY A 126 -8.03 18.57 -14.99
C GLY A 126 -8.83 17.84 -13.92
N GLU A 127 -10.13 18.11 -13.85
CA GLU A 127 -11.10 17.32 -13.09
C GLU A 127 -11.79 16.34 -14.05
N TYR A 128 -11.97 15.09 -13.63
CA TYR A 128 -12.61 14.06 -14.44
C TYR A 128 -14.12 14.24 -14.40
N GLN A 129 -14.72 14.51 -15.58
CA GLN A 129 -16.16 14.78 -15.74
C GLN A 129 -16.93 13.64 -16.42
N GLY A 130 -16.29 12.48 -16.64
CA GLY A 130 -16.97 11.31 -17.18
C GLY A 130 -17.88 10.66 -16.13
N GLU A 131 -18.91 9.95 -16.59
CA GLU A 131 -19.54 8.95 -15.74
C GLU A 131 -18.49 7.89 -15.38
N LEU A 132 -18.33 7.59 -14.09
CA LEU A 132 -17.58 6.42 -13.67
C LEU A 132 -18.35 5.18 -14.13
N LEU A 133 -17.91 4.59 -15.23
CA LEU A 133 -18.23 3.21 -15.55
C LEU A 133 -17.85 2.37 -14.34
N LYS A 134 -18.84 1.84 -13.61
CA LYS A 134 -18.60 0.80 -12.60
C LYS A 134 -17.75 -0.29 -13.28
N PRO A 135 -16.68 -0.77 -12.64
CA PRO A 135 -15.65 -1.54 -13.32
C PRO A 135 -16.27 -2.73 -14.05
N LEU A 136 -16.19 -2.69 -15.40
CA LEU A 136 -16.69 -3.77 -16.27
C LEU A 136 -15.76 -4.99 -16.26
N TYR A 137 -14.60 -4.88 -15.63
CA TYR A 137 -13.92 -6.01 -15.03
C TYR A 137 -14.45 -6.21 -13.62
N SER A 138 -15.41 -7.12 -13.49
CA SER A 138 -15.26 -8.09 -12.40
C SER A 138 -13.95 -8.84 -12.66
N SER A 139 -12.98 -8.73 -11.75
CA SER A 139 -12.02 -9.82 -11.62
C SER A 139 -12.84 -11.07 -11.36
N ASN A 140 -12.78 -12.06 -12.25
CA ASN A 140 -13.15 -13.41 -11.87
C ASN A 140 -12.18 -13.80 -10.75
N PHE A 141 -12.64 -13.69 -9.51
CA PHE A 141 -12.34 -14.73 -8.57
C PHE A 141 -13.01 -15.96 -9.18
N ASP A 142 -12.22 -16.77 -9.89
CA ASP A 142 -12.59 -18.15 -10.11
C ASP A 142 -12.66 -18.74 -8.71
N ASP A 143 -13.88 -19.04 -8.24
CA ASP A 143 -14.09 -19.67 -6.94
C ASP A 143 -13.30 -20.98 -6.96
N TYR A 144 -12.26 -21.04 -6.14
CA TYR A 144 -11.64 -22.31 -5.80
C TYR A 144 -12.64 -23.08 -4.95
N GLU A 145 -13.41 -23.96 -5.60
CA GLU A 145 -14.16 -25.04 -4.97
C GLU A 145 -13.15 -26.03 -4.32
N ASP A 146 -12.49 -25.60 -3.24
CA ASP A 146 -11.96 -26.52 -2.24
C ASP A 146 -13.18 -27.21 -1.60
N GLU A 147 -13.35 -28.51 -1.84
CA GLU A 147 -14.39 -29.31 -1.21
C GLU A 147 -14.11 -29.43 0.30
N ASP A 148 -14.84 -28.68 1.12
CA ASP A 148 -14.86 -28.80 2.58
C ASP A 148 -15.28 -30.22 3.01
N ASP A 149 -14.34 -31.00 3.57
CA ASP A 149 -14.65 -32.09 4.50
C ASP A 149 -13.56 -32.26 5.57
N TYR A 150 -13.47 -31.28 6.48
CA TYR A 150 -12.99 -31.52 7.85
C TYR A 150 -13.82 -30.71 8.86
N ASP A 151 -14.99 -31.27 9.18
CA ASP A 151 -15.83 -30.87 10.31
C ASP A 151 -15.05 -30.90 11.64
N HIS A 152 -14.86 -29.73 12.29
CA HIS A 152 -15.14 -29.59 13.73
C HIS A 152 -15.33 -28.13 14.20
N GLU A 153 -16.57 -27.85 14.58
CA GLU A 153 -17.09 -26.95 15.62
C GLU A 153 -16.26 -25.74 16.13
N TYR A 154 -16.90 -24.56 16.03
CA TYR A 154 -16.47 -23.27 16.60
C TYR A 154 -16.37 -23.26 18.13
N SER A 155 -15.37 -22.54 18.68
CA SER A 155 -15.58 -21.76 19.91
C SER A 155 -14.65 -20.54 19.99
N TRP A 156 -15.23 -19.35 19.95
CA TRP A 156 -14.55 -18.08 20.25
C TRP A 156 -15.19 -17.46 21.50
N ALA A 157 -14.50 -17.44 22.64
CA ALA A 157 -14.82 -16.54 23.75
C ALA A 157 -13.63 -16.30 24.68
N TRP A 158 -13.46 -15.05 25.10
CA TRP A 158 -12.47 -14.61 26.07
C TRP A 158 -12.94 -14.87 27.51
N ASN A 159 -12.02 -15.35 28.37
CA ASN A 159 -12.02 -15.14 29.82
C ASN A 159 -10.55 -15.39 30.26
N ASP A 160 -9.75 -14.41 30.69
CA ASP A 160 -9.85 -13.49 31.84
C ASP A 160 -9.38 -14.13 33.16
N SER A 161 -8.53 -13.39 33.90
CA SER A 161 -7.61 -13.84 34.98
C SER A 161 -6.52 -14.85 34.53
N GLU A 162 -5.26 -14.85 34.97
CA GLU A 162 -4.63 -14.59 36.29
C GLU A 162 -5.00 -15.61 37.39
N GLU A 163 -4.21 -16.68 37.55
CA GLU A 163 -3.78 -17.15 38.88
C GLU A 163 -2.46 -17.95 38.73
N TYR A 164 -1.95 -18.50 39.84
CA TYR A 164 -0.61 -19.07 40.02
C TYR A 164 -0.68 -20.62 40.14
N GLU A 165 0.22 -21.17 40.96
CA GLU A 165 0.34 -22.56 41.43
C GLU A 165 1.05 -23.47 40.40
N ASP A 166 2.30 -23.91 40.61
CA ASP A 166 3.04 -24.37 41.81
C ASP A 166 2.60 -25.79 42.25
N ASP A 167 3.58 -26.69 42.29
CA ASP A 167 3.49 -28.07 42.78
C ASP A 167 4.95 -28.49 43.07
N GLU A 168 5.30 -28.62 44.35
CA GLU A 168 6.65 -28.96 44.82
C GLU A 168 6.88 -30.50 44.85
N GLU A 169 7.91 -30.92 45.62
CA GLU A 169 8.12 -32.24 46.21
C GLU A 169 8.75 -33.38 45.33
N ASP A 170 9.81 -34.08 45.76
CA ASP A 170 10.79 -33.76 46.83
C ASP A 170 12.03 -34.69 46.85
N ILE A 171 13.07 -34.34 47.65
CA ILE A 171 13.92 -35.23 48.52
C ILE A 171 14.73 -36.42 47.91
N ASP A 172 15.99 -36.73 48.29
CA ASP A 172 16.93 -36.16 49.29
C ASP A 172 18.39 -36.64 49.08
N GLU A 173 19.32 -36.07 49.89
CA GLU A 173 20.59 -36.62 50.47
C GLU A 173 21.56 -37.47 49.59
N ASP A 174 22.89 -37.29 49.58
CA ASP A 174 23.82 -36.36 50.30
C ASP A 174 24.94 -35.90 49.29
N GLU A 175 26.26 -35.73 49.49
CA GLU A 175 27.27 -36.01 50.54
C GLU A 175 28.40 -34.92 50.41
N ASP A 176 29.24 -34.72 51.43
CA ASP A 176 30.29 -33.68 51.56
C ASP A 176 31.34 -33.60 50.40
N ASP A 177 31.90 -32.40 50.11
CA ASP A 177 33.25 -31.99 50.59
C ASP A 177 33.69 -30.55 50.18
N GLU A 178 34.74 -30.04 50.84
CA GLU A 178 35.35 -28.70 50.63
C GLU A 178 36.27 -28.61 49.37
N ASP A 179 36.41 -27.42 48.74
CA ASP A 179 37.68 -26.65 48.76
C ASP A 179 37.52 -25.20 48.22
N ASP A 180 38.50 -24.34 48.54
CA ASP A 180 38.68 -22.97 48.02
C ASP A 180 39.27 -22.98 46.58
N TRP A 181 39.34 -21.82 45.92
CA TRP A 181 40.57 -21.29 45.29
C TRP A 181 40.29 -20.05 44.41
N GLN A 182 40.90 -18.94 44.81
CA GLN A 182 40.98 -17.71 44.02
C GLN A 182 41.95 -17.86 42.85
N ASN A 183 41.56 -17.46 41.63
CA ASN A 183 42.32 -16.48 40.82
C ASN A 183 41.64 -16.18 39.45
N GLN A 184 41.99 -15.15 38.67
CA GLN A 184 42.40 -13.75 38.90
C GLN A 184 42.81 -13.17 37.52
N TYR A 185 42.28 -11.97 37.17
CA TYR A 185 42.50 -11.21 35.92
C TYR A 185 41.87 -11.77 34.64
#